data_AF-A0A6H9KU57-F1
#
_entry.id   AF-A0A6H9KU57-F1
#
_cell.length_a   1.000
_cell.length_b   1.000
_cell.length_c   1.000
_cell.angle_alpha   90.00
_cell.angle_beta   90.00
_cell.angle_gamma   90.00
#
_symmetry.space_group_name_H-M   'P 1'
#
loop_
_entity.id
_entity.type
_entity.pdbx_description
1 polymer ?
#
loop_
_entity_poly.entity_id
_entity_poly.type
_entity_poly.pdbx_seq_one_letter_code
_entity_poly.pdbx_strand_id
1 'polypeptide(L)'
;MFKDIAAELAHLKVNSQELRKFGITFFVVLGLIAGLLWWKEAPNFLNFGGEGYIYFGGASILFLLLGLVLPKVLTPFFKVWMGLAFTLGWMMTRVILTILFFLVFTPIGLIVKMMGKDILDLKYDKSPKSYWIKRDEKPFNPANCERLF
;
A
#
# COMPACT_ATOMS: atom_id res chain seq x y z
N MET A 1 -12.47 -11.05 -0.95
CA MET A 1 -12.08 -9.65 -1.22
C MET A 1 -13.11 -8.65 -0.69
N PHE A 2 -14.23 -8.38 -1.38
CA PHE A 2 -15.23 -7.41 -0.88
C PHE A 2 -15.84 -7.81 0.48
N LYS A 3 -15.99 -9.12 0.73
CA LYS A 3 -16.43 -9.67 2.02
C LYS A 3 -15.42 -9.43 3.15
N ASP A 4 -14.12 -9.45 2.84
CA ASP A 4 -13.06 -9.22 3.83
C ASP A 4 -13.00 -7.73 4.21
N ILE A 5 -13.08 -6.84 3.21
CA ILE A 5 -13.17 -5.39 3.42
C ILE A 5 -14.44 -5.05 4.20
N ALA A 6 -15.58 -5.68 3.88
CA ALA A 6 -16.81 -5.49 4.63
C ALA A 6 -16.73 -6.00 6.08
N ALA A 7 -16.02 -7.12 6.32
CA ALA A 7 -15.77 -7.65 7.66
C ALA A 7 -14.85 -6.71 8.48
N GLU A 8 -13.81 -6.16 7.86
CA GLU A 8 -12.96 -5.15 8.50
C GLU A 8 -13.74 -3.87 8.82
N LEU A 9 -14.58 -3.39 7.89
CA LEU A 9 -15.47 -2.25 8.12
C LEU A 9 -16.47 -2.50 9.26
N ALA A 10 -16.95 -3.74 9.43
CA ALA A 10 -17.85 -4.11 10.51
C ALA A 10 -17.13 -4.13 11.88
N HIS A 11 -15.84 -4.48 11.90
CA HIS A 11 -15.02 -4.50 13.12
C HIS A 11 -14.41 -3.12 13.46
N LEU A 12 -14.56 -2.11 12.60
CA LEU A 12 -14.10 -0.76 12.88
C LEU A 12 -14.87 -0.15 14.04
N LYS A 13 -14.12 0.17 15.10
CA LYS A 13 -14.61 0.96 16.23
C LYS A 13 -14.75 2.42 15.78
N VAL A 14 -15.94 2.75 15.27
CA VAL A 14 -16.35 4.13 14.98
C VAL A 14 -16.48 4.88 16.30
N ASN A 15 -15.38 5.49 16.76
CA ASN A 15 -15.35 6.33 17.95
C ASN A 15 -15.52 7.80 17.58
N SER A 16 -16.14 8.59 18.46
CA SER A 16 -16.32 10.04 18.26
C SER A 16 -14.99 10.78 18.09
N GLN A 17 -13.90 10.28 18.72
CA GLN A 17 -12.55 10.82 18.53
C GLN A 17 -12.01 10.60 17.11
N GLU A 18 -12.23 9.43 16.52
CA GLU A 18 -11.77 9.13 15.15
C GLU A 18 -12.53 9.98 14.13
N LEU A 19 -13.82 10.24 14.35
CA LEU A 19 -14.63 11.09 13.47
C LEU A 19 -14.20 12.57 13.59
N ARG A 20 -13.81 13.02 14.78
CA ARG A 20 -13.23 14.35 14.98
C ARG A 20 -11.89 14.49 14.26
N LYS A 21 -10.99 13.52 14.43
CA LYS A 21 -9.69 13.50 13.72
C LYS A 21 -9.92 13.54 12.21
N PHE A 22 -10.84 12.74 11.69
CA PHE A 22 -11.20 12.74 10.28
C PHE A 22 -11.67 14.13 9.79
N GLY A 23 -12.60 14.77 10.50
CA GLY A 23 -13.05 16.12 10.18
C GLY A 23 -11.92 17.15 10.20
N ILE A 24 -11.02 17.08 11.19
CA ILE A 24 -9.84 17.95 11.28
C ILE A 24 -8.86 17.69 10.13
N THR A 25 -8.59 16.43 9.77
CA THR A 25 -7.72 16.09 8.64
C THR A 25 -8.27 16.66 7.34
N PHE A 26 -9.57 16.51 7.07
CA PHE A 26 -10.20 17.10 5.89
C PHE A 26 -10.19 18.63 5.92
N PHE A 27 -10.40 19.26 7.08
CA PHE A 27 -10.24 20.70 7.24
C PHE A 27 -8.82 21.17 6.88
N VAL A 28 -7.79 20.51 7.41
CA VAL A 28 -6.39 20.86 7.14
C VAL A 28 -6.04 20.65 5.67
N VAL A 29 -6.40 19.50 5.09
CA VAL A 29 -6.08 19.19 3.69
C VAL A 29 -6.81 20.15 2.74
N LEU A 30 -8.12 20.34 2.91
CA LEU A 30 -8.89 21.28 2.07
C LEU A 30 -8.47 22.73 2.31
N GLY A 31 -8.12 23.09 3.55
CA GLY A 31 -7.61 24.41 3.90
C GLY A 31 -6.25 24.70 3.29
N LEU A 32 -5.34 23.73 3.27
CA LEU A 32 -4.06 23.84 2.57
C LEU A 32 -4.25 23.94 1.06
N ILE A 33 -5.16 23.15 0.48
CA ILE A 33 -5.48 23.27 -0.95
C ILE A 33 -6.07 24.65 -1.27
N ALA A 34 -7.01 25.14 -0.46
CA ALA A 34 -7.58 26.47 -0.61
C ALA A 34 -6.51 27.57 -0.45
N GLY A 35 -5.62 27.45 0.53
CA GLY A 35 -4.51 28.39 0.76
C GLY A 35 -3.47 28.36 -0.36
N LEU A 36 -3.15 27.17 -0.90
CA LEU A 36 -2.26 27.03 -2.06
C LEU A 36 -2.89 27.59 -3.33
N LEU A 37 -4.19 27.40 -3.54
CA LEU A 37 -4.93 28.00 -4.66
C LEU A 37 -5.02 29.52 -4.53
N TRP A 38 -5.19 30.04 -3.31
CA TRP A 38 -5.17 31.48 -3.03
C TRP A 38 -3.78 32.09 -3.25
N TRP A 39 -2.70 31.42 -2.81
CA TRP A 39 -1.34 31.89 -3.04
C TRP A 39 -0.97 31.79 -4.53
N LYS A 40 -1.47 30.77 -5.21
CA LYS A 40 -1.20 30.52 -6.63
C LYS A 40 -2.33 31.06 -7.50
N GLU A 41 -2.60 32.37 -7.46
CA GLU A 41 -3.37 33.13 -8.47
C GLU A 41 -2.73 33.01 -9.87
N ALA A 42 -2.61 31.79 -10.38
CA ALA A 42 -2.25 31.47 -11.75
C ALA A 42 -3.59 31.35 -12.50
N PRO A 43 -3.91 32.31 -13.38
CA PRO A 43 -5.25 32.54 -13.93
C PRO A 43 -5.78 31.42 -14.82
N ASN A 44 -5.06 30.32 -14.97
CA ASN A 44 -5.44 29.23 -15.85
C ASN A 44 -4.95 27.91 -15.26
N PHE A 45 -5.87 27.07 -14.83
CA PHE A 45 -5.70 25.67 -15.21
C PHE A 45 -7.01 24.91 -15.48
N LEU A 46 -8.16 25.33 -14.97
CA LEU A 46 -9.43 24.78 -15.47
C LEU A 46 -10.55 25.81 -15.31
N ASN A 47 -11.22 26.13 -16.42
CA ASN A 47 -12.39 27.02 -16.52
C ASN A 47 -13.60 26.52 -15.68
N PHE A 48 -13.46 26.55 -14.36
CA PHE A 48 -14.53 26.63 -13.38
C PHE A 48 -14.23 27.94 -12.63
N GLY A 49 -15.10 28.95 -12.78
CA GLY A 49 -14.84 30.36 -12.49
C GLY A 49 -14.03 30.63 -11.23
N GLY A 50 -13.24 31.72 -11.25
CA GLY A 50 -12.18 32.12 -10.30
C GLY A 50 -12.54 32.26 -8.81
N GLU A 51 -13.61 31.61 -8.36
CA GLU A 51 -14.08 31.51 -6.98
C GLU A 51 -13.94 30.08 -6.41
N GLY A 52 -13.23 29.17 -7.10
CA GLY A 52 -13.00 27.79 -6.63
C GLY A 52 -12.48 27.70 -5.20
N TYR A 53 -11.65 28.66 -4.78
CA TYR A 53 -11.12 28.76 -3.42
C TYR A 53 -12.23 28.96 -2.36
N ILE A 54 -13.35 29.61 -2.70
CA ILE A 54 -14.50 29.83 -1.80
C ILE A 54 -15.20 28.51 -1.52
N TYR A 55 -15.38 27.69 -2.57
CA TYR A 55 -16.00 26.36 -2.42
C TYR A 55 -15.13 25.43 -1.58
N PHE A 56 -13.81 25.41 -1.81
CA PHE A 56 -12.89 24.58 -1.02
C PHE A 56 -12.71 25.10 0.41
N GLY A 57 -12.62 26.41 0.62
CA GLY A 57 -12.57 27.04 1.94
C GLY A 57 -13.86 26.86 2.73
N GLY A 58 -15.01 27.04 2.08
CA GLY A 58 -16.33 26.80 2.66
C GLY A 58 -16.54 25.33 3.03
N ALA A 59 -16.13 24.39 2.15
CA ALA A 59 -16.14 22.97 2.44
C ALA A 59 -15.23 22.63 3.63
N SER A 60 -14.03 23.22 3.71
CA SER A 60 -13.11 23.03 4.83
C SER A 60 -13.76 23.41 6.17
N ILE A 61 -14.31 24.63 6.26
CA ILE A 61 -15.00 25.12 7.47
C ILE A 61 -16.22 24.24 7.80
N LEU A 62 -16.98 23.83 6.80
CA LEU A 62 -18.12 22.93 6.96
C LEU A 62 -17.69 21.58 7.57
N PHE A 63 -16.61 20.99 7.09
CA PHE A 63 -16.08 19.73 7.65
C PHE A 63 -15.56 19.90 9.09
N LEU A 64 -14.97 21.05 9.43
CA LEU A 64 -14.57 21.36 10.80
C LEU A 64 -15.79 21.50 11.73
N LEU A 65 -16.81 22.25 11.30
CA LEU A 65 -18.05 22.44 12.07
C LEU A 65 -18.80 21.12 12.25
N LEU A 66 -18.95 20.33 11.20
CA LEU A 66 -19.62 19.03 11.28
C LEU A 66 -18.80 18.04 12.13
N GLY A 67 -17.47 18.07 12.05
CA GLY A 67 -16.59 17.25 12.89
C GLY A 67 -16.68 17.59 14.39
N LEU A 68 -16.84 18.86 14.75
CA LEU A 68 -16.94 19.33 16.14
C LEU A 68 -18.35 19.21 16.73
N VAL A 69 -19.38 19.63 15.99
CA VAL A 69 -20.75 19.77 16.48
C VAL A 69 -21.53 18.46 16.36
N LEU A 70 -21.44 17.77 15.22
CA LEU A 70 -22.26 16.60 14.89
C LEU A 70 -21.44 15.50 14.21
N PRO A 71 -20.45 14.89 14.90
CA PRO A 71 -19.62 13.84 14.31
C PRO A 71 -20.47 12.66 13.82
N LYS A 72 -21.62 12.39 14.44
CA LYS A 72 -22.51 11.29 14.04
C LYS A 72 -22.96 11.36 12.57
N VAL A 73 -23.10 12.55 11.99
CA VAL A 73 -23.50 12.73 10.58
C VAL A 73 -22.37 12.34 9.62
N LEU A 74 -21.10 12.45 10.04
CA LEU A 74 -19.95 11.99 9.23
C LEU A 74 -19.77 10.48 9.27
N THR A 75 -20.47 9.74 10.14
CA THR A 75 -20.31 8.28 10.28
C THR A 75 -20.45 7.50 8.97
N PRO A 76 -21.54 7.64 8.18
CA PRO A 76 -21.68 6.92 6.92
C PRO A 76 -20.59 7.31 5.92
N PHE A 77 -20.24 8.59 5.85
CA PHE A 77 -19.19 9.08 4.96
C PHE A 77 -17.82 8.52 5.34
N PHE A 78 -17.49 8.52 6.63
CA PHE A 78 -16.27 7.92 7.18
C PHE A 78 -16.17 6.44 6.83
N LYS A 79 -17.26 5.67 6.97
CA LYS A 79 -17.27 4.24 6.62
C LYS A 79 -17.01 4.01 5.13
N VAL A 80 -17.63 4.80 4.25
CA VAL A 80 -17.39 4.72 2.79
C VAL A 80 -15.95 5.07 2.45
N TRP A 81 -15.44 6.16 3.03
CA TRP A 81 -14.05 6.59 2.84
C TRP A 81 -13.05 5.54 3.32
N MET A 82 -13.28 4.97 4.50
CA MET A 82 -12.45 3.89 5.02
C MET A 82 -12.50 2.64 4.13
N GLY A 83 -13.67 2.30 3.58
CA GLY A 83 -13.79 1.18 2.63
C GLY A 83 -12.95 1.39 1.38
N LEU A 84 -12.92 2.62 0.87
CA LEU A 84 -12.06 3.01 -0.25
C LEU A 84 -10.57 2.91 0.16
N ALA A 85 -10.21 3.41 1.34
CA ALA A 85 -8.85 3.32 1.87
C ALA A 85 -8.35 1.87 2.00
N PHE A 86 -9.17 0.94 2.49
CA PHE A 86 -8.81 -0.48 2.56
C PHE A 86 -8.64 -1.10 1.17
N THR A 87 -9.52 -0.77 0.24
CA THR A 87 -9.43 -1.24 -1.15
C THR A 87 -8.13 -0.76 -1.80
N LEU A 88 -7.78 0.51 -1.62
CA LEU A 88 -6.51 1.08 -2.08
C LEU A 88 -5.32 0.44 -1.38
N GLY A 89 -5.38 0.21 -0.07
CA GLY A 89 -4.30 -0.43 0.68
C GLY A 89 -3.98 -1.82 0.14
N TRP A 90 -5.02 -2.63 -0.07
CA TRP A 90 -4.90 -3.96 -0.68
C TRP A 90 -4.29 -3.92 -2.09
N MET A 91 -4.70 -2.94 -2.91
CA MET A 91 -4.15 -2.76 -4.25
C MET A 91 -2.68 -2.33 -4.18
N MET A 92 -2.35 -1.38 -3.29
CA MET A 92 -1.00 -0.85 -3.14
C MET A 92 -0.02 -1.92 -2.67
N THR A 93 -0.39 -2.78 -1.72
CA THR A 93 0.49 -3.88 -1.31
C THR A 93 0.88 -4.75 -2.50
N ARG A 94 -0.05 -5.05 -3.40
CA ARG A 94 0.23 -5.84 -4.62
C ARG A 94 1.11 -5.08 -5.59
N VAL A 95 0.79 -3.82 -5.84
CA VAL A 95 1.56 -2.95 -6.74
C VAL A 95 3.00 -2.83 -6.25
N ILE A 96 3.21 -2.55 -4.96
CA ILE A 96 4.55 -2.45 -4.36
C ILE A 96 5.29 -3.78 -4.50
N LEU A 97 4.65 -4.92 -4.21
CA LEU A 97 5.27 -6.23 -4.31
C LEU A 97 5.64 -6.58 -5.76
N THR A 98 4.75 -6.27 -6.71
CA THR A 98 5.00 -6.44 -8.15
C THR A 98 6.17 -5.58 -8.60
N ILE A 99 6.18 -4.29 -8.26
CA ILE A 99 7.27 -3.37 -8.60
C ILE A 99 8.59 -3.88 -8.00
N LEU A 100 8.60 -4.26 -6.72
CA LEU A 100 9.78 -4.81 -6.06
C LEU A 100 10.29 -6.08 -6.76
N PHE A 101 9.38 -6.98 -7.13
CA PHE A 101 9.74 -8.20 -7.86
C PHE A 101 10.39 -7.91 -9.21
N PHE A 102 9.82 -6.99 -10.00
CA PHE A 102 10.34 -6.68 -11.33
C PHE A 102 11.55 -5.76 -11.34
N LEU A 103 11.68 -4.84 -10.38
CA LEU A 103 12.79 -3.89 -10.30
C LEU A 103 13.98 -4.39 -9.48
N VAL A 104 13.77 -5.30 -8.53
CA VAL A 104 14.85 -5.77 -7.65
C VAL A 104 15.12 -7.24 -7.91
N PHE A 105 14.15 -8.12 -7.70
CA PHE A 105 14.41 -9.57 -7.76
C PHE A 105 14.70 -10.07 -9.18
N THR A 106 13.96 -9.57 -10.17
CA THR A 106 14.13 -9.97 -11.57
C THR A 106 15.50 -9.56 -12.13
N PRO A 107 15.98 -8.31 -11.99
CA PRO A 107 17.32 -7.97 -12.47
C PRO A 107 18.42 -8.69 -11.70
N ILE A 108 18.26 -8.94 -10.39
CA ILE A 108 19.24 -9.77 -9.65
C ILE A 108 19.33 -11.16 -10.28
N GLY A 109 18.20 -11.82 -10.51
CA GLY A 109 18.18 -13.14 -11.16
C GLY A 109 18.74 -13.11 -12.58
N LEU A 110 18.47 -12.03 -13.33
CA LEU A 110 18.98 -11.85 -14.69
C LEU A 110 20.49 -11.61 -14.70
N ILE A 111 21.04 -10.84 -13.76
CA ILE A 111 22.48 -10.64 -13.58
C ILE A 111 23.16 -11.97 -13.25
N VAL A 112 22.63 -12.75 -12.29
CA VAL A 112 23.16 -14.07 -11.94
C VAL A 112 23.17 -15.01 -13.16
N LYS A 113 22.09 -14.98 -13.95
CA LYS A 113 21.97 -15.75 -15.20
C LYS A 113 22.98 -15.30 -16.25
N MET A 114 23.20 -13.99 -16.41
CA MET A 114 24.21 -13.44 -17.32
C MET A 114 25.64 -13.77 -16.89
N MET A 115 25.90 -13.84 -15.58
CA MET A 115 27.18 -14.30 -15.03
C MET A 115 27.41 -15.82 -15.21
N GLY A 116 26.45 -16.54 -15.79
CA GLY A 116 26.55 -17.97 -16.07
C GLY A 116 26.49 -18.86 -14.83
N LYS A 117 26.21 -18.30 -13.65
CA LYS A 117 26.06 -19.04 -12.40
C LYS A 117 24.68 -19.70 -12.37
N ASP A 118 24.65 -21.02 -12.53
CA ASP A 118 23.46 -21.81 -12.25
C ASP A 118 23.45 -22.20 -10.78
N ILE A 119 22.81 -21.39 -9.93
CA ILE A 119 22.76 -21.65 -8.48
C ILE A 119 21.86 -22.86 -8.17
N LEU A 120 20.93 -23.19 -9.08
CA LEU A 120 19.90 -24.19 -8.86
C LEU A 120 20.12 -25.45 -9.73
N ASP A 121 21.22 -25.55 -10.47
CA ASP A 121 21.50 -26.61 -11.45
C ASP A 121 20.27 -26.93 -12.34
N LEU A 122 19.57 -25.88 -12.79
CA LEU A 122 18.33 -26.02 -13.56
C LEU A 122 18.56 -26.41 -15.02
N LYS A 123 19.80 -26.35 -15.50
CA LYS A 123 20.16 -26.80 -16.85
C LYS A 123 19.99 -28.32 -16.98
N TYR A 124 19.04 -28.71 -17.81
CA TYR A 124 18.81 -30.11 -18.17
C TYR A 124 19.93 -30.61 -19.09
N ASP A 125 20.92 -31.30 -18.52
CA ASP A 125 21.97 -31.99 -19.26
C ASP A 125 21.55 -33.44 -19.59
N LYS A 126 21.55 -33.84 -20.87
CA LYS A 126 21.22 -35.21 -21.30
C LYS A 126 22.38 -36.20 -21.16
N SER A 127 23.58 -35.71 -20.84
CA SER A 127 24.80 -36.51 -20.68
C SER A 127 24.77 -37.45 -19.46
N PRO A 128 24.40 -37.01 -18.24
CA PRO A 128 24.40 -37.89 -17.07
C PRO A 128 23.29 -38.94 -17.10
N LYS A 129 23.63 -40.18 -16.72
CA LYS A 129 22.65 -41.26 -16.50
C LYS A 129 21.71 -41.00 -15.31
N SER A 130 22.07 -40.09 -14.41
CA SER A 130 21.29 -39.71 -13.24
C SER A 130 21.73 -38.35 -12.72
N TYR A 131 20.78 -37.51 -12.31
CA TYR A 131 21.04 -36.22 -11.65
C TYR A 131 21.28 -36.36 -10.13
N TRP A 132 21.37 -37.59 -9.61
CA TRP A 132 21.62 -37.78 -8.18
C TRP A 132 23.01 -37.26 -7.80
N ILE A 133 23.02 -36.26 -6.91
CA ILE A 133 24.24 -35.75 -6.29
C ILE A 133 24.74 -36.84 -5.32
N LYS A 134 25.83 -37.52 -5.69
CA LYS A 134 26.52 -38.43 -4.78
C LYS A 134 27.11 -37.62 -3.63
N ARG A 135 26.68 -37.94 -2.40
CA ARG A 135 27.30 -37.40 -1.19
C ARG A 135 28.50 -38.27 -0.83
N ASP A 136 29.59 -37.64 -0.41
CA ASP A 136 30.74 -38.35 0.13
C ASP A 136 30.32 -39.15 1.36
N GLU A 137 30.72 -40.43 1.39
CA GLU A 137 30.53 -41.31 2.53
C GLU A 137 31.50 -40.90 3.65
N LYS A 138 31.11 -39.86 4.40
CA LYS A 138 31.77 -39.51 5.65
C LYS A 138 31.27 -40.46 6.74
N PRO A 139 32.14 -40.92 7.66
CA PRO A 139 31.72 -41.75 8.78
C PRO A 139 30.61 -41.04 9.56
N PHE A 140 29.55 -41.79 9.87
CA PHE A 140 28.38 -41.28 10.57
C PHE A 140 28.80 -40.75 11.95
N ASN A 141 28.58 -39.45 12.17
CA ASN A 141 28.81 -38.79 13.45
C ASN A 141 27.48 -38.23 13.98
N PRO A 142 26.97 -38.70 15.14
CA PRO A 142 25.75 -38.20 15.75
C PRO A 142 25.72 -36.68 15.94
N ALA A 143 26.88 -36.05 16.18
CA ALA A 143 26.99 -34.60 16.35
C ALA A 143 26.60 -33.80 15.09
N ASN A 144 26.70 -34.41 13.89
CA ASN A 144 26.27 -33.77 12.65
C ASN A 144 24.74 -33.79 12.47
N CYS A 145 24.02 -34.61 13.23
CA CYS A 145 22.55 -34.61 13.25
C CYS A 145 21.98 -33.56 14.22
N GLU A 146 22.81 -33.00 15.09
CA GLU A 146 22.40 -31.94 16.03
C GLU A 146 22.42 -30.54 15.39
N ARG A 147 23.13 -30.35 14.27
CA ARG A 147 23.19 -29.10 13.52
C ARG A 147 22.66 -29.29 12.10
N LEU A 148 21.60 -28.53 11.76
CA LEU A 148 20.91 -28.64 10.47
C LEU A 148 21.68 -28.07 9.26
N PHE A 149 22.83 -27.41 9.46
CA PHE A 149 23.60 -26.74 8.41
C PHE A 149 25.11 -26.87 8.63
#